data_AF-A0A3A0A9I6-F1
#
_entry.id   AF-A0A3A0A9I6-F1
#
_cell.length_a   1.000
_cell.length_b   1.000
_cell.length_c   1.000
_cell.angle_alpha   90.00
_cell.angle_beta   90.00
_cell.angle_gamma   90.00
#
_symmetry.space_group_name_H-M   'P 1'
#
loop_
_entity.id
_entity.type
_entity.pdbx_description
1 polymer ?
#
loop_
_entity_poly.entity_id
_entity_poly.type
_entity_poly.pdbx_seq_one_letter_code
_entity_poly.pdbx_strand_id
1 'polypeptide(L)'
;MATVLSRDDQIIEHWGVIADGAYVAEYQTRQPDPSHWIAVGLVTPAERMTDRSMPRLLVGSGKTEEAAILDLELRLAQVEAALVS
;
A
#
# COMPACT_ATOMS: atom_id res chain seq x y z
N MET A 1 -23.10 -3.86 37.02
CA MET A 1 -21.82 -3.20 36.69
C MET A 1 -21.64 -3.32 35.19
N ALA A 2 -21.53 -2.20 34.49
CA ALA A 2 -21.36 -2.20 33.05
C ALA A 2 -19.90 -2.52 32.71
N THR A 3 -19.70 -3.60 31.96
CA THR A 3 -18.41 -3.94 31.36
C THR A 3 -18.07 -2.86 30.33
N VAL A 4 -17.02 -2.09 30.58
CA VAL A 4 -16.43 -1.21 29.58
C VAL A 4 -15.78 -2.11 28.53
N LEU A 5 -16.47 -2.27 27.40
CA LEU A 5 -15.87 -2.87 26.22
C LEU A 5 -14.75 -1.92 25.79
N SER A 6 -13.50 -2.38 25.90
CA SER A 6 -12.36 -1.76 25.21
C SER A 6 -12.61 -1.90 23.71
N ARG A 7 -13.33 -0.94 23.13
CA ARG A 7 -13.43 -0.76 21.69
C ARG A 7 -12.17 -0.02 21.24
N ASP A 8 -11.73 -0.36 20.04
CA ASP A 8 -10.83 0.43 19.19
C ASP A 8 -9.32 0.18 19.34
N ASP A 9 -8.89 -1.03 18.97
CA ASP A 9 -7.54 -1.26 18.41
C ASP A 9 -7.56 -2.36 17.32
N GLN A 10 -8.67 -2.49 16.58
CA GLN A 10 -8.67 -3.34 15.37
C GLN A 10 -7.95 -2.58 14.26
N ILE A 11 -6.69 -2.93 14.03
CA ILE A 11 -5.99 -2.54 12.81
C ILE A 11 -6.74 -3.17 11.63
N ILE A 12 -7.31 -2.32 10.77
CA ILE A 12 -7.92 -2.77 9.51
C ILE A 12 -6.81 -2.93 8.49
N GLU A 13 -6.75 -4.10 7.84
CA GLU A 13 -5.76 -4.41 6.81
C GLU A 13 -6.45 -4.87 5.53
N HIS A 14 -6.07 -4.33 4.38
CA HIS A 14 -6.48 -4.85 3.08
C HIS A 14 -5.27 -5.12 2.18
N TRP A 15 -5.46 -6.01 1.21
CA TRP A 15 -4.44 -6.44 0.26
C TRP A 15 -4.95 -6.23 -1.15
N GLY A 16 -4.08 -5.75 -2.03
CA GLY A 16 -4.44 -5.47 -3.42
C GLY A 16 -3.23 -5.50 -4.35
N VAL A 17 -3.51 -5.31 -5.63
CA VAL A 17 -2.51 -5.22 -6.70
C VAL A 17 -2.83 -4.02 -7.59
N ILE A 18 -1.82 -3.22 -7.90
CA ILE A 18 -1.89 -2.11 -8.86
C ILE A 18 -0.94 -2.45 -10.00
N ALA A 19 -1.39 -2.31 -11.24
CA ALA A 19 -0.56 -2.46 -12.42
C ALA A 19 -0.51 -1.13 -13.17
N ASP A 20 0.69 -0.62 -13.43
CA ASP A 20 0.93 0.56 -14.24
C ASP A 20 2.10 0.30 -15.19
N GLY A 21 1.83 0.35 -16.50
CA GLY A 21 2.81 0.09 -17.53
C GLY A 21 3.55 -1.25 -17.37
N ALA A 22 4.88 -1.18 -17.27
CA ALA A 22 5.75 -2.34 -17.13
C ALA A 22 5.91 -2.84 -15.68
N TYR A 23 5.30 -2.16 -14.70
CA TYR A 23 5.48 -2.44 -13.28
C TYR A 23 4.15 -2.78 -12.58
N VAL A 24 4.26 -3.61 -11.55
CA VAL A 24 3.15 -4.05 -10.71
C VAL A 24 3.54 -3.84 -9.25
N ALA A 25 2.63 -3.25 -8.48
CA ALA A 25 2.74 -3.12 -7.03
C ALA A 25 1.74 -4.05 -6.33
N GLU A 26 2.25 -5.09 -5.66
CA GLU A 26 1.46 -5.82 -4.65
C GLU A 26 1.51 -5.01 -3.36
N TYR A 27 0.36 -4.65 -2.80
CA TYR A 27 0.30 -3.74 -1.67
C TYR A 27 -0.61 -4.23 -0.53
N GLN A 28 -0.30 -3.73 0.66
CA GLN A 28 -1.07 -3.85 1.88
C GLN A 28 -1.43 -2.43 2.36
N THR A 29 -2.72 -2.15 2.55
CA THR A 29 -3.17 -0.98 3.28
C THR A 29 -3.38 -1.34 4.75
N ARG A 30 -3.07 -0.42 5.65
CA ARG A 30 -3.34 -0.55 7.09
C ARG A 30 -3.84 0.76 7.69
N GLN A 31 -4.76 0.67 8.63
CA GLN A 31 -5.24 1.81 9.42
C GLN A 31 -4.72 1.71 10.87
N PRO A 32 -3.52 2.24 11.19
CA PRO A 32 -2.99 2.21 12.55
C PRO A 32 -3.70 3.18 13.50
N ASP A 33 -4.36 4.22 12.97
CA ASP A 33 -5.22 5.13 13.72
C ASP A 33 -6.45 5.52 12.89
N PRO A 34 -7.58 5.90 13.52
CA PRO A 34 -8.83 6.18 12.80
C PRO A 34 -8.75 7.29 11.74
N SER A 35 -7.71 8.12 11.77
CA SER A 35 -7.51 9.25 10.86
C SER A 35 -6.46 9.03 9.78
N HIS A 36 -5.78 7.87 9.78
CA HIS A 36 -4.63 7.64 8.92
C HIS A 36 -4.61 6.23 8.34
N TRP A 37 -4.42 6.17 7.02
CA TRP A 37 -4.21 4.97 6.24
C TRP A 37 -2.81 4.97 5.62
N ILE A 38 -2.18 3.81 5.60
CA ILE A 38 -0.83 3.63 5.07
C ILE A 38 -0.86 2.50 4.04
N ALA A 39 -0.28 2.72 2.86
CA ALA A 39 -0.10 1.70 1.83
C ALA A 39 1.39 1.34 1.68
N VAL A 40 1.72 0.06 1.89
CA VAL A 40 3.07 -0.49 1.75
C VAL A 40 3.02 -1.53 0.65
N GLY A 41 3.98 -1.48 -0.27
CA GLY A 41 3.94 -2.31 -1.46
C GLY A 41 5.30 -2.79 -1.90
N LEU A 42 5.28 -3.93 -2.57
CA LEU A 42 6.37 -4.51 -3.32
C LEU A 42 6.18 -4.12 -4.77
N VAL A 43 7.10 -3.33 -5.32
CA VAL A 43 7.10 -2.97 -6.74
C VAL A 43 7.97 -3.97 -7.48
N THR A 44 7.41 -4.63 -8.49
CA THR A 44 8.11 -5.60 -9.33
C THR A 44 7.83 -5.31 -10.81
N PRO A 45 8.75 -5.63 -11.73
CA PRO A 45 8.40 -5.69 -13.14
C PRO A 45 7.26 -6.69 -13.36
N ALA A 46 6.31 -6.38 -14.24
CA ALA A 46 5.12 -7.20 -14.51
C ALA A 46 5.48 -8.65 -14.90
N GLU A 47 6.62 -8.85 -15.57
CA GLU A 47 7.12 -10.16 -15.99
C GLU A 47 7.69 -11.00 -14.83
N ARG A 48 7.95 -10.40 -13.65
CA ARG A 48 8.60 -11.03 -12.49
C ARG A 48 7.70 -11.12 -11.24
N MET A 49 6.38 -11.07 -11.40
CA MET A 49 5.38 -11.10 -10.30
C MET A 49 5.54 -12.25 -9.27
N THR A 50 6.45 -13.21 -9.45
CA THR A 50 6.66 -14.35 -8.55
C THR A 50 7.82 -14.19 -7.57
N ASP A 51 8.68 -13.17 -7.70
CA ASP A 51 9.89 -13.06 -6.87
C ASP A 51 9.69 -12.14 -5.64
N ARG A 52 9.27 -12.76 -4.53
CA ARG A 52 9.03 -12.11 -3.22
C ARG A 52 10.30 -11.58 -2.53
N SER A 53 11.46 -11.63 -3.18
CA SER A 53 12.74 -11.20 -2.61
C SER A 53 13.00 -9.68 -2.72
N MET A 54 12.11 -8.92 -3.35
CA MET A 54 12.26 -7.46 -3.46
C MET A 54 12.02 -6.73 -2.12
N PRO A 55 12.73 -5.62 -1.86
CA PRO A 55 12.57 -4.86 -0.63
C PRO A 55 11.19 -4.20 -0.55
N ARG A 56 10.50 -4.41 0.57
CA ARG A 56 9.22 -3.76 0.90
C ARG A 56 9.47 -2.26 1.09
N LEU A 57 8.82 -1.44 0.27
CA LEU A 57 8.88 0.01 0.40
C LEU A 57 7.55 0.51 0.96
N LEU A 58 7.62 1.51 1.85
CA LEU A 58 6.47 2.37 2.07
C LEU A 58 6.25 3.16 0.77
N VAL A 59 5.11 2.97 0.14
CA VAL A 59 4.85 3.56 -1.18
C VAL A 59 3.74 4.60 -1.17
N GLY A 60 2.86 4.65 -0.15
CA GLY A 60 1.84 5.70 -0.02
C GLY A 60 1.25 5.87 1.40
N SER A 61 0.61 7.01 1.66
CA SER A 61 -0.11 7.32 2.91
C SER A 61 -1.26 8.28 2.66
N GLY A 62 -2.36 8.22 3.42
CA GLY A 62 -3.52 9.09 3.21
C GLY A 62 -4.51 9.11 4.38
N LYS A 63 -5.49 10.02 4.34
CA LYS A 63 -6.56 10.08 5.37
C LYS A 63 -7.62 8.99 5.20
N THR A 64 -7.76 8.48 3.98
CA THR A 64 -8.63 7.37 3.62
C THR A 64 -7.79 6.29 2.94
N GLU A 65 -8.32 5.08 2.91
CA GLU A 65 -7.68 3.99 2.17
C GLU A 65 -7.47 4.35 0.69
N GLU A 66 -8.50 4.88 0.04
CA GLU A 66 -8.45 5.31 -1.37
C GLU A 66 -7.35 6.35 -1.60
N ALA A 67 -7.19 7.33 -0.70
CA ALA A 67 -6.11 8.31 -0.81
C ALA A 67 -4.72 7.67 -0.66
N ALA A 68 -4.57 6.69 0.24
CA ALA A 68 -3.31 5.96 0.38
C ALA A 68 -2.97 5.10 -0.85
N ILE A 69 -3.99 4.55 -1.52
CA ILE A 69 -3.87 3.81 -2.78
C ILE A 69 -3.48 4.76 -3.92
N LEU A 70 -4.15 5.90 -4.06
CA LEU A 70 -3.83 6.90 -5.10
C LEU A 70 -2.40 7.45 -4.96
N ASP A 71 -1.95 7.74 -3.73
CA ASP A 71 -0.57 8.15 -3.48
C ASP A 71 0.44 7.05 -3.87
N LEU A 72 0.08 5.79 -3.67
CA LEU A 72 0.85 4.63 -4.09
C LEU A 72 0.90 4.51 -5.63
N GLU A 73 -0.22 4.68 -6.34
CA GLU A 73 -0.26 4.72 -7.81
C GLU A 73 0.67 5.80 -8.37
N LEU A 74 0.61 7.01 -7.81
CA LEU A 74 1.49 8.12 -8.19
C LEU A 74 2.97 7.78 -7.96
N ARG A 75 3.29 7.11 -6.86
CA ARG A 75 4.67 6.69 -6.56
C ARG A 75 5.16 5.63 -7.54
N LEU A 76 4.29 4.70 -7.94
CA LEU A 76 4.61 3.65 -8.91
C LEU A 76 4.96 4.27 -10.27
N ALA A 77 4.13 5.20 -10.75
CA ALA A 77 4.38 5.92 -12.00
C ALA A 77 5.73 6.70 -11.96
N GLN A 78 6.09 7.29 -10.82
CA GLN A 78 7.38 7.96 -10.63
C GLN A 78 8.56 6.99 -10.68
N VAL A 79 8.43 5.81 -10.08
CA VAL A 79 9.46 4.77 -10.12
C VAL A 79 9.65 4.27 -11.56
N GLU A 80 8.57 4.01 -12.29
CA GLU A 80 8.63 3.63 -13.70
C GLU A 80 9.35 4.71 -14.53
N ALA A 81 8.95 5.98 -14.37
CA ALA A 81 9.57 7.09 -15.08
C ALA A 81 11.08 7.22 -14.79
N ALA A 82 11.50 7.01 -13.54
CA ALA A 82 12.90 7.11 -13.13
C ALA A 82 13.77 5.95 -13.64
N LEU A 83 13.18 4.77 -13.88
CA LEU A 83 13.90 3.60 -14.39
C LEU A 83 14.02 3.58 -15.91
N VAL A 84 13.19 4.35 -16.62
CA VAL A 84 13.19 4.48 -18.08
C VAL A 84 14.09 5.63 -18.58
N SER A 85 14.54 6.53 -17.70
CA SER A 85 15.46 7.65 -18.01
C SER A 85 16.93 7.27 -17.91
#